data_AF-A0A239NHZ9-F1
#
_entry.id   AF-A0A239NHZ9-F1
#
_cell.length_a   1.000
_cell.length_b   1.000
_cell.length_c   1.000
_cell.angle_alpha   90.00
_cell.angle_beta   90.00
_cell.angle_gamma   90.00
#
_symmetry.space_group_name_H-M   'P 1'
#
loop_
_entity.id
_entity.type
_entity.pdbx_description
1 polymer ?
#
loop_
_entity_poly.entity_id
_entity_poly.type
_entity_poly.pdbx_seq_one_letter_code
_entity_poly.pdbx_strand_id
1 'polypeptide(L)'
;MPAHGSARTGADQAAQVPATVNWALACIGVLLVGHVFAWLYPPQGLTDVFHLVWGVAYAWLALLLRRPRPWARAWLTGLLAVQFTGRFVVFAVNDDDVLLRTLVVIGWLVTLAVFILLWSPASNRYFASARA
;
A
#
# COMPACT_ATOMS: atom_id res chain seq x y z
N MET A 1 17.10 44.86 -24.27
CA MET A 1 16.32 43.61 -24.26
C MET A 1 16.57 42.90 -22.93
N PRO A 2 15.67 43.02 -21.94
CA PRO A 2 15.86 42.34 -20.67
C PRO A 2 15.47 40.86 -20.78
N ALA A 3 16.24 40.01 -20.11
CA ALA A 3 16.09 38.57 -20.03
C ALA A 3 14.80 38.18 -19.30
N HIS A 4 13.93 37.43 -19.96
CA HIS A 4 12.83 36.72 -19.30
C HIS A 4 13.34 35.41 -18.70
N GLY A 5 13.93 35.53 -17.51
CA GLY A 5 14.27 34.41 -16.64
C GLY A 5 13.73 34.64 -15.24
N SER A 6 13.27 33.55 -14.62
CA SER A 6 12.95 33.40 -13.19
C SER A 6 11.61 33.96 -12.71
N ALA A 7 10.60 33.07 -12.62
CA ALA A 7 9.59 33.07 -11.55
C ALA A 7 8.66 31.84 -11.60
N ARG A 8 9.14 30.63 -11.96
CA ARG A 8 8.48 29.42 -11.41
C ARG A 8 9.05 29.23 -10.01
N THR A 9 8.49 30.02 -9.11
CA THR A 9 8.72 30.02 -7.68
C THR A 9 8.61 28.60 -7.13
N GLY A 10 9.53 28.22 -6.23
CA GLY A 10 9.61 26.91 -5.57
C GLY A 10 8.37 26.47 -4.76
N ALA A 11 7.25 27.19 -4.87
CA ALA A 11 5.94 26.83 -4.34
C ALA A 11 5.14 25.90 -5.28
N ASP A 12 5.43 25.86 -6.58
CA ASP A 12 4.67 25.07 -7.57
C ASP A 12 5.20 23.64 -7.77
N GLN A 13 6.37 23.30 -7.24
CA GLN A 13 6.82 21.92 -7.16
C GLN A 13 6.31 21.28 -5.87
N ALA A 14 4.98 21.19 -5.71
CA ALA A 14 4.45 20.10 -4.90
C ALA A 14 5.09 18.83 -5.46
N ALA A 15 5.98 18.19 -4.69
CA ALA A 15 6.78 17.08 -5.17
C ALA A 15 5.88 16.11 -5.93
N GLN A 16 6.05 16.04 -7.25
CA GLN A 16 5.15 15.25 -8.08
C GLN A 16 5.17 13.81 -7.56
N VAL A 17 4.00 13.24 -7.31
CA VAL A 17 3.90 11.88 -6.78
C VAL A 17 4.60 10.95 -7.78
N PRO A 18 5.67 10.24 -7.38
CA PRO A 18 6.42 9.41 -8.30
C PRO A 18 5.58 8.22 -8.76
N ALA A 19 5.85 7.73 -9.97
CA ALA A 19 5.16 6.56 -10.52
C ALA A 19 5.21 5.35 -9.58
N THR A 20 6.30 5.18 -8.82
CA THR A 20 6.45 4.12 -7.81
C THR A 20 5.39 4.20 -6.72
N VAL A 21 5.03 5.40 -6.25
CA VAL A 21 3.94 5.58 -5.28
C VAL A 21 2.59 5.31 -5.93
N ASN A 22 2.35 5.76 -7.17
CA ASN A 22 1.09 5.48 -7.87
C ASN A 22 0.88 3.98 -8.11
N TRP A 23 1.92 3.25 -8.49
CA TRP A 23 1.87 1.79 -8.62
C TRP A 23 1.64 1.11 -7.28
N ALA A 24 2.27 1.60 -6.19
CA ALA A 24 2.00 1.09 -4.86
C ALA A 24 0.52 1.28 -4.48
N LEU A 25 -0.07 2.44 -4.79
CA LEU A 25 -1.51 2.70 -4.57
C LEU A 25 -2.40 1.74 -5.37
N ALA A 26 -2.07 1.47 -6.63
CA ALA A 26 -2.80 0.50 -7.44
C ALA A 26 -2.73 -0.91 -6.84
N CYS A 27 -1.54 -1.36 -6.43
CA CYS A 27 -1.35 -2.64 -5.76
C CYS A 27 -2.09 -2.73 -4.41
N ILE A 28 -2.12 -1.65 -3.62
CA ILE A 28 -2.95 -1.60 -2.40
C ILE A 28 -4.43 -1.71 -2.74
N GLY A 29 -4.88 -1.12 -3.85
CA GLY A 29 -6.23 -1.30 -4.39
C GLY A 29 -6.55 -2.78 -4.66
N VAL A 30 -5.61 -3.53 -5.25
CA VAL A 30 -5.76 -4.98 -5.45
C VAL A 30 -5.87 -5.73 -4.12
N LEU A 31 -5.04 -5.38 -3.12
CA LEU A 31 -5.16 -5.97 -1.78
C LEU A 31 -6.51 -5.65 -1.13
N LEU A 32 -7.03 -4.44 -1.32
CA LEU A 32 -8.32 -4.03 -0.81
C LEU A 32 -9.46 -4.85 -1.43
N VAL A 33 -9.42 -5.09 -2.75
CA VAL A 33 -10.37 -5.99 -3.42
C VAL A 33 -10.29 -7.39 -2.80
N GLY A 34 -9.09 -7.90 -2.51
CA GLY A 34 -8.92 -9.17 -1.80
C GLY A 34 -9.54 -9.17 -0.39
N HIS A 35 -9.44 -8.07 0.35
CA HIS A 35 -10.12 -7.90 1.65
C HIS A 35 -11.65 -7.90 1.52
N VAL A 36 -12.19 -7.21 0.52
CA VAL A 36 -13.64 -7.21 0.25
C VAL A 36 -14.11 -8.61 -0.16
N PHE A 37 -13.36 -9.28 -1.03
CA PHE A 37 -13.68 -10.65 -1.42
C PHE A 37 -13.72 -11.59 -0.21
N ALA A 38 -12.68 -11.58 0.62
CA ALA A 38 -12.60 -12.40 1.82
C ALA A 38 -13.67 -12.05 2.87
N TRP A 39 -14.10 -10.80 2.93
CA TRP A 39 -15.22 -10.38 3.77
C TRP A 39 -16.57 -10.93 3.30
N LEU A 40 -16.76 -11.04 1.98
CA LEU A 40 -18.03 -11.47 1.40
C LEU A 40 -18.11 -12.99 1.22
N TYR A 41 -16.97 -13.70 1.10
CA TYR A 41 -17.00 -15.11 0.70
C TYR A 41 -15.80 -15.95 1.18
N PRO A 42 -16.07 -17.10 1.84
CA PRO A 42 -17.26 -17.37 2.65
C PRO A 42 -17.23 -16.51 3.93
N PRO A 43 -18.37 -16.10 4.51
CA PRO A 43 -18.40 -15.32 5.76
C PRO A 43 -17.82 -16.12 6.93
N GLN A 44 -16.92 -15.52 7.69
CA GLN A 44 -16.12 -16.21 8.74
C GLN A 44 -16.19 -15.55 10.12
N GLY A 45 -17.15 -14.65 10.37
CA GLY A 45 -17.42 -14.10 11.70
C GLY A 45 -16.35 -13.12 12.17
N LEU A 46 -15.49 -13.50 13.14
CA LEU A 46 -14.44 -12.59 13.65
C LEU A 46 -13.40 -12.22 12.58
N THR A 47 -13.14 -13.11 11.63
CA THR A 47 -12.24 -12.85 10.50
C THR A 47 -12.81 -11.77 9.57
N ASP A 48 -14.14 -11.64 9.50
CA ASP A 48 -14.81 -10.61 8.69
C ASP A 48 -14.55 -9.21 9.26
N VAL A 49 -14.60 -9.07 10.58
CA VAL A 49 -14.24 -7.82 11.28
C VAL A 49 -12.79 -7.47 11.02
N PHE A 50 -11.90 -8.47 11.04
CA PHE A 50 -10.50 -8.28 10.68
C PHE A 50 -10.38 -7.76 9.24
N HIS A 51 -11.03 -8.39 8.26
CA HIS A 51 -10.95 -7.94 6.87
C HIS A 51 -11.48 -6.52 6.67
N LEU A 52 -12.57 -6.16 7.35
CA LEU A 52 -13.16 -4.84 7.29
C LEU A 52 -12.25 -3.76 7.91
N VAL A 53 -11.85 -3.93 9.17
CA VAL A 53 -11.03 -2.94 9.90
C VAL A 53 -9.71 -2.70 9.16
N TRP A 54 -9.06 -3.78 8.74
CA TRP A 54 -7.79 -3.68 8.02
C TRP A 54 -7.97 -3.09 6.63
N GLY A 55 -9.02 -3.47 5.90
CA GLY A 55 -9.35 -2.87 4.61
C GLY A 55 -9.54 -1.35 4.69
N VAL A 56 -10.29 -0.88 5.70
CA VAL A 56 -10.48 0.55 5.95
C VAL A 56 -9.16 1.24 6.29
N ALA A 57 -8.34 0.65 7.16
CA ALA A 57 -7.03 1.19 7.53
C ALA A 57 -6.10 1.31 6.31
N TYR A 58 -6.10 0.31 5.41
CA TYR A 58 -5.36 0.33 4.16
C TYR A 58 -5.79 1.48 3.26
N ALA A 59 -7.09 1.57 2.99
CA ALA A 59 -7.64 2.61 2.14
C ALA A 59 -7.30 4.01 2.66
N TRP A 60 -7.47 4.22 3.97
CA TRP A 60 -7.14 5.47 4.62
C TRP A 60 -5.65 5.82 4.47
N LEU A 61 -4.74 4.94 4.89
CA LEU A 61 -3.31 5.19 4.82
C LEU A 61 -2.81 5.38 3.38
N ALA A 62 -3.34 4.61 2.43
CA ALA A 62 -3.02 4.74 1.01
C ALA A 62 -3.38 6.13 0.48
N LEU A 63 -4.57 6.65 0.80
CA LEU A 63 -4.97 8.00 0.40
C LEU A 63 -4.00 9.06 0.95
N LEU A 64 -3.47 8.86 2.16
CA LEU A 64 -2.51 9.79 2.76
C LEU A 64 -1.15 9.82 2.04
N LEU A 65 -0.79 8.78 1.27
CA LEU A 65 0.49 8.73 0.52
C LEU A 65 0.52 9.65 -0.71
N ARG A 66 -0.62 10.18 -1.14
CA ARG A 66 -0.69 11.23 -2.18
C ARG A 66 -0.01 12.54 -1.76
N ARG A 67 0.35 12.64 -0.49
CA ARG A 67 1.23 13.68 0.06
C ARG A 67 2.45 13.01 0.70
N PRO A 68 3.61 13.68 0.77
CA PRO A 68 4.81 13.08 1.34
C PRO A 68 4.64 12.98 2.86
N ARG A 69 4.04 11.89 3.34
CA ARG A 69 3.81 11.60 4.76
C ARG A 69 4.62 10.37 5.17
N PRO A 70 5.88 10.53 5.64
CA PRO A 70 6.74 9.40 5.95
C PRO A 70 6.18 8.50 7.05
N TRP A 71 5.43 9.08 8.00
CA TRP A 71 4.75 8.30 9.05
C TRP A 71 3.66 7.40 8.46
N ALA A 72 2.87 7.88 7.50
CA ALA A 72 1.81 7.08 6.87
C ALA A 72 2.40 5.90 6.10
N ARG A 73 3.54 6.12 5.41
CA ARG A 73 4.30 5.03 4.79
C ARG A 73 4.75 3.99 5.80
N ALA A 74 5.30 4.41 6.94
CA ALA A 74 5.80 3.49 7.97
C ALA A 74 4.65 2.65 8.57
N TRP A 75 3.54 3.29 8.94
CA TRP A 75 2.35 2.59 9.44
C TRP A 75 1.80 1.59 8.44
N LEU A 76 1.66 2.00 7.18
CA LEU A 76 1.23 1.10 6.11
C LEU A 76 2.19 -0.10 5.95
N THR A 77 3.49 0.14 6.01
CA THR A 77 4.50 -0.93 5.94
C THR A 77 4.35 -1.92 7.11
N GLY A 78 4.11 -1.41 8.32
CA GLY A 78 3.83 -2.25 9.49
C GLY A 78 2.57 -3.10 9.32
N LEU A 79 1.48 -2.51 8.81
CA LEU A 79 0.26 -3.27 8.53
C LEU A 79 0.48 -4.34 7.45
N LEU A 80 1.24 -4.03 6.40
CA LEU A 80 1.60 -5.00 5.36
C LEU A 80 2.40 -6.17 5.93
N ALA A 81 3.31 -5.92 6.87
CA ALA A 81 4.09 -6.96 7.53
C ALA A 81 3.19 -7.91 8.36
N VAL A 82 2.28 -7.37 9.17
CA VAL A 82 1.32 -8.18 9.93
C VAL A 82 0.48 -9.04 8.98
N GLN A 83 0.03 -8.48 7.87
CA GLN A 83 -0.74 -9.22 6.88
C GLN A 83 0.07 -10.28 6.14
N PHE A 84 1.35 -10.01 5.89
CA PHE A 84 2.26 -11.01 5.33
C PHE A 84 2.36 -12.23 6.26
N THR A 85 2.49 -12.00 7.57
CA THR A 85 2.49 -13.05 8.58
C THR A 85 1.13 -13.76 8.70
N GLY A 86 0.02 -13.03 8.71
CA GLY A 86 -1.31 -13.63 8.76
C GLY A 86 -1.57 -14.56 7.57
N ARG A 87 -1.14 -14.15 6.37
CA ARG A 87 -1.19 -14.99 5.16
C ARG A 87 -0.34 -16.25 5.27
N PHE A 88 0.82 -16.19 5.93
CA PHE A 88 1.62 -17.38 6.21
C PHE A 88 0.86 -18.40 7.04
N VAL A 89 0.20 -17.95 8.11
CA VAL A 89 -0.61 -18.83 8.96
C VAL A 89 -1.75 -19.46 8.17
N VAL A 90 -2.49 -18.67 7.38
CA VAL A 90 -3.58 -19.19 6.54
C VAL A 90 -3.05 -20.24 5.55
N PHE A 91 -1.93 -19.99 4.89
CA PHE A 91 -1.33 -20.93 3.94
C PHE A 91 -0.86 -22.22 4.61
N ALA A 92 -0.30 -22.13 5.82
CA ALA A 92 0.21 -23.29 6.55
C ALA A 92 -0.90 -24.18 7.14
N VAL A 93 -2.04 -23.58 7.51
CA VAL A 93 -3.16 -24.30 8.14
C VAL A 93 -4.16 -24.84 7.12
N ASN A 94 -4.22 -24.29 5.90
CA ASN A 94 -5.17 -24.69 4.87
C ASN A 94 -4.45 -25.30 3.67
N ASP A 95 -3.93 -26.51 3.83
CA ASP A 95 -3.13 -27.19 2.81
C ASP A 95 -3.97 -27.77 1.66
N ASP A 96 -5.22 -28.13 1.91
CA ASP A 96 -6.11 -28.78 0.94
C ASP A 96 -6.85 -27.82 -0.01
N ASP A 97 -6.93 -26.53 0.29
CA ASP A 97 -7.64 -25.54 -0.53
C ASP A 97 -6.70 -24.84 -1.53
N VAL A 98 -6.63 -25.38 -2.75
CA VAL A 98 -5.78 -24.85 -3.84
C VAL A 98 -6.15 -23.41 -4.20
N LEU A 99 -7.44 -23.05 -4.22
CA LEU A 99 -7.88 -21.71 -4.58
C LEU A 99 -7.42 -20.71 -3.52
N LEU A 100 -7.67 -21.00 -2.25
CA LEU A 100 -7.23 -20.17 -1.12
C LEU A 100 -5.71 -20.00 -1.13
N ARG A 101 -4.95 -21.08 -1.28
CA ARG A 101 -3.48 -21.02 -1.34
C ARG A 101 -2.99 -20.15 -2.48
N THR A 102 -3.62 -20.26 -3.65
CA THR A 102 -3.29 -19.43 -4.82
C THR A 102 -3.55 -17.95 -4.54
N LEU A 103 -4.72 -17.61 -3.99
CA LEU A 103 -5.07 -16.24 -3.62
C LEU A 103 -4.13 -15.66 -2.55
N VAL A 104 -3.73 -16.48 -1.57
CA VAL A 104 -2.77 -16.10 -0.54
C VAL A 104 -1.40 -15.80 -1.13
N VAL A 105 -0.89 -16.65 -2.03
CA VAL A 105 0.39 -16.43 -2.73
C VAL A 105 0.34 -15.15 -3.57
N ILE A 106 -0.74 -14.91 -4.32
CA ILE A 106 -0.94 -13.65 -5.05
C ILE A 106 -0.89 -12.46 -4.07
N GLY A 107 -1.59 -12.56 -2.94
CA GLY A 107 -1.57 -11.53 -1.90
C GLY A 107 -0.16 -11.24 -1.35
N TRP A 108 0.69 -12.26 -1.21
CA TRP A 108 2.10 -12.07 -0.85
C TRP A 108 2.90 -11.36 -1.92
N LEU A 109 2.78 -11.77 -3.17
CA LEU A 109 3.50 -11.15 -4.28
C LEU A 109 3.14 -9.66 -4.41
N VAL A 110 1.85 -9.33 -4.29
CA VAL A 110 1.38 -7.94 -4.30
C VAL A 110 1.91 -7.17 -3.07
N THR A 111 1.93 -7.79 -1.88
CA THR A 111 2.48 -7.17 -0.66
C THR A 111 3.98 -6.84 -0.84
N LEU A 112 4.76 -7.77 -1.39
CA LEU A 112 6.18 -7.55 -1.69
C LEU A 112 6.37 -6.44 -2.72
N ALA A 113 5.56 -6.43 -3.77
CA ALA A 113 5.59 -5.36 -4.78
C ALA A 113 5.32 -3.98 -4.14
N VAL A 114 4.29 -3.85 -3.29
CA VAL A 114 4.02 -2.60 -2.56
C VAL A 114 5.21 -2.19 -1.71
N PHE A 115 5.81 -3.13 -0.96
CA PHE A 115 6.97 -2.86 -0.12
C PHE A 115 8.14 -2.30 -0.96
N ILE A 116 8.50 -2.98 -2.04
CA ILE A 116 9.59 -2.57 -2.95
C ILE A 116 9.30 -1.18 -3.52
N LEU A 117 8.06 -0.93 -3.97
CA LEU A 117 7.67 0.33 -4.57
C LEU A 117 7.73 1.50 -3.56
N LEU A 118 7.21 1.32 -2.34
CA LEU A 118 7.18 2.36 -1.30
C LEU A 118 8.58 2.71 -0.74
N TRP A 119 9.51 1.76 -0.80
CA TRP A 119 10.88 1.92 -0.29
C TRP A 119 11.93 2.04 -1.39
N SER A 120 11.50 2.12 -2.65
CA SER A 120 12.37 2.42 -3.79
C SER A 120 13.05 3.79 -3.65
N PRO A 121 14.18 4.04 -4.34
CA PRO A 121 14.88 5.32 -4.28
C PRO A 121 14.01 6.54 -4.64
N ALA A 122 13.12 6.39 -5.62
CA ALA A 122 12.21 7.47 -6.03
C ALA A 122 11.20 7.81 -4.93
N SER A 123 10.59 6.79 -4.31
CA SER A 123 9.69 6.97 -3.19
C SER A 123 10.42 7.55 -1.96
N ASN A 124 11.63 7.09 -1.67
CA ASN A 124 12.44 7.62 -0.57
C ASN A 124 12.70 9.11 -0.70
N ARG A 125 13.09 9.59 -1.90
CA ARG A 125 13.26 11.03 -2.16
C ARG A 125 11.96 11.79 -1.96
N TYR A 126 10.85 11.26 -2.48
CA TYR A 126 9.52 11.86 -2.30
C TYR A 126 9.14 12.00 -0.83
N PHE A 127 9.23 10.94 -0.02
CA PHE A 127 8.86 11.03 1.41
C PHE A 127 9.88 11.81 2.26
N ALA A 128 11.14 11.90 1.83
CA ALA A 128 12.14 12.74 2.50
C ALA A 128 11.86 14.24 2.31
N SER A 129 11.24 14.65 1.20
CA SER A 129 10.86 16.05 0.94
C SER A 129 9.91 16.64 2.00
N ALA A 130 9.22 15.79 2.78
CA ALA A 130 8.35 16.21 3.88
C ALA A 130 9.10 16.84 5.07
N ARG A 131 10.42 16.63 5.15
CA ARG A 131 11.29 17.06 6.25
C ARG A 131 12.17 18.26 5.89
N ALA A 132 12.13 18.68 4.63
CA ALA A 132 12.85 19.85 4.10
C ALA A 132 11.95 21.08 4.21
#